data_AF-A0AAD1NIR0-F1
#
_entry.id   AF-A0AAD1NIR0-F1
#
_cell.length_a   1.000
_cell.length_b   1.000
_cell.length_c   1.000
_cell.angle_alpha   90.00
_cell.angle_beta   90.00
_cell.angle_gamma   90.00
#
_symmetry.space_group_name_H-M   'P 1'
#
loop_
_entity.id
_entity.type
_entity.pdbx_description
1 polymer ?
#
loop_
_entity_poly.entity_id
_entity_poly.type
_entity_poly.pdbx_seq_one_letter_code
_entity_poly.pdbx_strand_id
1 'polypeptide(L)'
;MSEILSLKDLKVYYPIRSGFFNRVTDNVTAVDGVDLTIHEGETVGLVGESGSGKTTIGKTIVGLEQMTSGKLIYKGQDVSKKKIRNQFKYNKDVQMIFQDAFSSLNPRKNIYDIIAEPIRNFEKLDPNSENKRILELLDIVGLPKQTLSQYPFQFSGGQQQRIGIARAVATNPKLIVADEPVSALDLSVQAQVLNFMKLIQKDLGIAFLFISHDLGVVRHMTDNIAVMHNGRIVEKGTRKDIFEQAEHIYTKRLLSAIPSIDVSRRRENRSKRLEVEQEFETKKSIFYDKEGRALPLQELSKTHWAALPKRGEMWKVIIRRVLLMIPQLFILSILVFFFAKLIPGDPFSGLIGPHTDPHEIEALRRAAGLYDPWWEQYLRWLGHAIHGNLGMSYNLKEPVTTVIGQRAVNTFWMSLLSVILTYLFAVPMSIVAARHEGKWQDRLWLTYNSITFGIPHYVFYLVMIFIFGYSLGWFPTDGTVSPNAVGFVAVFFSRIYHMILPAFSLAVFGTVAIFTYFRSGILDEETQDYVRTARAKGVKERVIFTRHILRNASLPIAANFGFVITGLLGGAIFAETIFGYPGLGQLFITSITGRDYSMITALIFLNGFLGLLGALLSDIIMAIVDPRIRIQ
;
A
#
# COMPACT_ATOMS: atom_id res chain seq x y z
N MET A 1 -3.98 20.25 31.46
CA MET A 1 -3.87 21.69 31.17
C MET A 1 -5.22 22.17 30.67
N SER A 2 -5.63 23.39 31.01
CA SER A 2 -6.86 24.02 30.52
C SER A 2 -6.74 24.37 29.04
N GLU A 3 -7.80 24.15 28.26
CA GLU A 3 -7.88 24.61 26.87
C GLU A 3 -8.00 26.14 26.84
N ILE A 4 -7.08 26.82 26.13
CA ILE A 4 -7.17 28.27 25.94
C ILE A 4 -7.98 28.60 24.68
N LEU A 5 -7.74 27.88 23.59
CA LEU A 5 -8.37 28.09 22.29
C LEU A 5 -8.68 26.76 21.62
N SER A 6 -9.89 26.60 21.08
CA SER A 6 -10.29 25.46 20.25
C SER A 6 -10.99 25.94 18.98
N LEU A 7 -10.51 25.48 17.83
CA LEU A 7 -11.14 25.58 16.53
C LEU A 7 -11.96 24.31 16.29
N LYS A 8 -13.24 24.48 15.92
CA LYS A 8 -14.12 23.37 15.56
C LYS A 8 -14.70 23.56 14.17
N ASP A 9 -14.44 22.63 13.26
CA ASP A 9 -14.86 22.65 11.84
C ASP A 9 -14.62 24.01 11.17
N LEU A 10 -13.45 24.62 11.40
CA LEU A 10 -13.14 25.95 10.86
C LEU A 10 -13.08 25.90 9.33
N LYS A 11 -13.84 26.78 8.67
CA LYS A 11 -13.85 26.94 7.22
C LYS A 11 -13.66 28.39 6.82
N VAL A 12 -12.78 28.64 5.87
CA VAL A 12 -12.50 29.97 5.30
C VAL A 12 -12.39 29.83 3.79
N TYR A 13 -13.38 30.35 3.08
CA TYR A 13 -13.50 30.28 1.63
C TYR A 13 -13.48 31.70 1.04
N TYR A 14 -12.67 31.90 0.01
CA TYR A 14 -12.57 33.16 -0.70
C TYR A 14 -13.39 33.14 -1.99
N PRO A 15 -14.35 34.05 -2.18
CA PRO A 15 -15.19 34.04 -3.36
C PRO A 15 -14.40 34.44 -4.62
N ILE A 16 -14.46 33.60 -5.64
CA ILE A 16 -14.07 33.92 -7.00
C ILE A 16 -15.25 34.62 -7.66
N ARG A 17 -15.02 35.85 -8.10
CA ARG A 17 -16.05 36.63 -8.81
C ARG A 17 -15.68 36.76 -10.27
N SER A 18 -16.67 36.60 -11.16
CA SER A 18 -16.47 36.67 -12.61
C SER A 18 -17.69 37.29 -13.31
N GLY A 19 -17.47 37.76 -14.54
CA GLY A 19 -18.46 38.38 -15.41
C GLY A 19 -18.71 39.87 -15.14
N PHE A 20 -19.46 40.50 -16.05
CA PHE A 20 -19.75 41.95 -16.04
C PHE A 20 -20.49 42.43 -14.77
N PHE A 21 -21.22 41.53 -14.10
CA PHE A 21 -21.97 41.82 -12.88
C PHE A 21 -21.26 41.43 -11.57
N ASN A 22 -19.97 41.05 -11.61
CA ASN A 22 -19.16 40.69 -10.43
C ASN A 22 -19.84 39.66 -9.49
N ARG A 23 -20.51 38.66 -10.08
CA ARG A 23 -21.21 37.61 -9.33
C ARG A 23 -20.20 36.56 -8.83
N VAL A 24 -20.46 35.99 -7.65
CA VAL A 24 -19.67 34.87 -7.12
C VAL A 24 -19.96 33.63 -7.96
N THR A 25 -18.95 33.13 -8.67
CA THR A 25 -19.06 31.96 -9.56
C THR A 25 -18.46 30.70 -8.94
N ASP A 26 -17.48 30.85 -8.05
CA ASP A 26 -16.80 29.74 -7.38
C ASP A 26 -16.15 30.23 -6.07
N ASN A 27 -15.55 29.35 -5.27
CA ASN A 27 -14.80 29.72 -4.07
C ASN A 27 -13.45 28.99 -3.99
N VAL A 28 -12.37 29.72 -3.68
CA VAL A 28 -11.09 29.11 -3.28
C VAL A 28 -11.17 28.68 -1.81
N THR A 29 -11.01 27.38 -1.57
CA THR A 29 -11.03 26.82 -0.22
C THR A 29 -9.67 26.98 0.46
N ALA A 30 -9.48 28.04 1.25
CA ALA A 30 -8.23 28.28 1.97
C ALA A 30 -8.10 27.45 3.25
N VAL A 31 -9.21 27.23 3.96
CA VAL A 31 -9.30 26.36 5.14
C VAL A 31 -10.61 25.58 5.05
N ASP A 32 -10.56 24.26 5.22
CA ASP A 32 -11.72 23.39 5.00
C ASP A 32 -11.90 22.33 6.10
N GLY A 33 -12.56 22.71 7.19
CA GLY A 33 -12.92 21.78 8.27
C GLY A 33 -11.76 21.44 9.18
N VAL A 34 -11.10 22.48 9.71
CA VAL A 34 -9.94 22.32 10.60
C VAL A 34 -10.37 22.30 12.07
N ASP A 35 -9.97 21.24 12.76
CA ASP A 35 -10.08 21.08 14.22
C ASP A 35 -8.70 21.16 14.88
N LEU A 36 -8.50 22.16 15.73
CA LEU A 36 -7.23 22.43 16.41
C LEU A 36 -7.48 22.93 17.83
N THR A 37 -6.76 22.40 18.81
CA THR A 37 -6.85 22.83 20.21
C THR A 37 -5.47 23.26 20.69
N ILE A 38 -5.43 24.33 21.47
CA ILE A 38 -4.24 24.88 22.11
C ILE A 38 -4.52 24.97 23.60
N HIS A 39 -3.59 24.51 24.44
CA HIS A 39 -3.67 24.62 25.90
C HIS A 39 -2.87 25.81 26.43
N GLU A 40 -3.16 26.21 27.66
CA GLU A 40 -2.42 27.30 28.33
C GLU A 40 -0.94 26.95 28.49
N GLY A 41 -0.06 27.91 28.14
CA GLY A 41 1.40 27.75 28.18
C GLY A 41 1.98 26.80 27.14
N GLU A 42 1.16 26.22 26.26
CA GLU A 42 1.60 25.28 25.21
C GLU A 42 2.02 26.01 23.93
N THR A 43 3.00 25.45 23.22
CA THR A 43 3.35 25.87 21.85
C THR A 43 2.95 24.79 20.85
N VAL A 44 1.92 25.08 20.05
CA VAL A 44 1.43 24.22 18.97
C VAL A 44 2.00 24.69 17.63
N GLY A 45 2.69 23.80 16.93
CA GLY A 45 3.24 24.06 15.61
C GLY A 45 2.22 23.80 14.51
N LEU A 46 2.05 24.75 13.59
CA LEU A 46 1.25 24.57 12.37
C LEU A 46 2.17 24.66 11.16
N VAL A 47 2.36 23.53 10.46
CA VAL A 47 3.36 23.37 9.40
C VAL A 47 2.75 22.95 8.07
N GLY A 48 3.41 23.30 6.97
CA GLY A 48 2.96 22.98 5.62
C GLY A 48 3.59 23.90 4.58
N GLU A 49 3.49 23.53 3.31
CA GLU A 49 3.99 24.34 2.18
C GLU A 49 3.29 25.71 2.08
N SER A 50 3.89 26.63 1.33
CA SER A 50 3.27 27.93 1.03
C SER A 50 1.89 27.71 0.38
N GLY A 51 0.91 28.54 0.76
CA GLY A 51 -0.47 28.42 0.26
C GLY A 51 -1.31 27.32 0.91
N SER A 52 -0.81 26.58 1.92
CA SER A 52 -1.60 25.50 2.55
C SER A 52 -2.75 25.96 3.46
N GLY A 53 -2.85 27.26 3.80
CA GLY A 53 -3.92 27.84 4.63
C GLY A 53 -3.52 28.29 6.04
N LYS A 54 -2.24 28.14 6.44
CA LYS A 54 -1.75 28.41 7.80
C LYS A 54 -1.94 29.87 8.24
N THR A 55 -1.46 30.82 7.43
CA THR A 55 -1.64 32.26 7.66
C THR A 55 -3.11 32.65 7.75
N THR A 56 -3.98 32.03 6.94
CA THR A 56 -5.43 32.26 6.98
C THR A 56 -6.01 31.85 8.33
N ILE A 57 -5.62 30.70 8.89
CA ILE A 57 -6.02 30.28 10.24
C ILE A 57 -5.55 31.32 11.26
N GLY A 58 -4.27 31.71 11.22
CA GLY A 58 -3.70 32.70 12.15
C GLY A 58 -4.44 34.04 12.13
N LYS A 59 -4.68 34.59 10.94
CA LYS A 59 -5.44 35.84 10.75
C LYS A 59 -6.90 35.72 11.22
N THR A 60 -7.52 34.56 11.04
CA THR A 60 -8.90 34.30 11.50
C THR A 60 -9.00 34.28 13.02
N ILE A 61 -8.01 33.66 13.68
CA ILE A 61 -7.89 33.63 15.15
C ILE A 61 -7.84 35.05 15.70
N VAL A 62 -6.97 35.92 15.17
CA VAL A 62 -6.86 37.31 15.66
C VAL A 62 -7.98 38.25 15.19
N GLY A 63 -8.74 37.85 14.15
CA GLY A 63 -9.89 38.60 13.63
C GLY A 63 -9.60 39.54 12.47
N LEU A 64 -8.51 39.31 11.75
CA LEU A 64 -8.18 40.00 10.52
C LEU A 64 -8.88 39.37 9.30
N GLU A 65 -9.25 38.09 9.40
CA GLU A 65 -10.02 37.37 8.39
C GLU A 65 -11.33 36.84 8.99
N GLN A 66 -12.39 36.82 8.18
CA GLN A 66 -13.70 36.33 8.61
C GLN A 66 -13.85 34.84 8.28
N MET A 67 -14.25 34.04 9.27
CA MET A 67 -14.60 32.64 9.03
C MET A 67 -15.89 32.53 8.22
N THR A 68 -15.93 31.58 7.29
CA THR A 68 -17.14 31.22 6.53
C THR A 68 -18.06 30.34 7.36
N SER A 69 -17.50 29.41 8.12
CA SER A 69 -18.21 28.43 8.95
C SER A 69 -17.30 27.91 10.07
N GLY A 70 -17.89 27.27 11.07
CA GLY A 70 -17.19 26.68 12.22
C GLY A 70 -17.37 27.48 13.50
N LYS A 71 -16.58 27.14 14.52
CA LYS A 71 -16.57 27.83 15.81
C LYS A 71 -15.14 28.11 16.29
N LEU A 72 -14.94 29.30 16.84
CA LEU A 72 -13.73 29.71 17.55
C LEU A 72 -14.06 29.83 19.04
N ILE A 73 -13.62 28.87 19.83
CA ILE A 73 -13.92 28.78 21.26
C ILE A 73 -12.70 29.24 22.05
N TYR A 74 -12.87 30.28 22.86
CA TYR A 74 -11.84 30.82 23.75
C TYR A 74 -12.28 30.66 25.20
N LYS A 75 -11.49 29.95 26.03
CA LYS A 75 -11.84 29.64 27.44
C LYS A 75 -13.28 29.13 27.62
N GLY A 76 -13.70 28.22 26.74
CA GLY A 76 -15.05 27.63 26.73
C GLY A 76 -16.16 28.49 26.10
N GLN A 77 -15.86 29.71 25.63
CA GLN A 77 -16.86 30.63 25.06
C GLN A 77 -16.65 30.84 23.56
N ASP A 78 -17.73 30.81 22.78
CA ASP A 78 -17.66 31.02 21.33
C ASP A 78 -17.47 32.51 21.00
N VAL A 79 -16.27 32.86 20.56
CA VAL A 79 -15.85 34.23 20.20
C VAL A 79 -15.83 34.46 18.68
N SER A 80 -16.62 33.68 17.92
CA SER A 80 -16.71 33.84 16.46
C SER A 80 -17.29 35.19 16.03
N LYS A 81 -18.10 35.84 16.88
CA LYS A 81 -18.70 37.15 16.62
C LYS A 81 -17.92 38.29 17.28
N LYS A 82 -17.71 39.40 16.56
CA LYS A 82 -16.97 40.60 17.02
C LYS A 82 -17.48 41.17 18.35
N LYS A 83 -18.81 41.21 18.55
CA LYS A 83 -19.42 41.70 19.81
C LYS A 83 -18.96 40.89 21.03
N ILE A 84 -18.87 39.56 20.88
CA ILE A 84 -18.48 38.65 21.96
C ILE A 84 -16.98 38.81 22.25
N ARG A 85 -16.14 38.94 21.22
CA ARG A 85 -14.70 39.18 21.39
C ARG A 85 -14.40 40.39 22.29
N ASN A 86 -15.10 41.49 22.09
CA ASN A 86 -14.93 42.70 22.91
C ASN A 86 -15.32 42.46 24.38
N GLN A 87 -16.42 41.74 24.62
CA GLN A 87 -16.90 41.42 25.97
C GLN A 87 -15.86 40.60 26.76
N PHE A 88 -15.21 39.64 26.11
CA PHE A 88 -14.19 38.78 26.72
C PHE A 88 -12.77 39.35 26.66
N LYS A 89 -12.60 40.61 26.23
CA LYS A 89 -11.29 41.23 25.99
C LYS A 89 -10.36 40.34 25.13
N TYR A 90 -10.95 39.57 24.21
CA TYR A 90 -10.25 38.57 23.42
C TYR A 90 -9.09 39.17 22.61
N ASN A 91 -9.32 40.34 22.01
CA ASN A 91 -8.30 41.06 21.24
C ASN A 91 -7.17 41.65 22.08
N LYS A 92 -7.30 41.69 23.41
CA LYS A 92 -6.18 41.96 24.32
C LYS A 92 -5.40 40.66 24.54
N ASP A 93 -6.10 39.58 24.87
CA ASP A 93 -5.51 38.30 25.25
C ASP A 93 -4.89 37.52 24.07
N VAL A 94 -5.28 37.83 22.82
CA VAL A 94 -4.80 37.15 21.62
C VAL A 94 -4.14 38.14 20.66
N GLN A 95 -2.83 38.02 20.48
CA GLN A 95 -2.02 38.91 19.65
C GLN A 95 -1.34 38.16 18.49
N MET A 96 -0.83 38.90 17.50
CA MET A 96 -0.13 38.34 16.35
C MET A 96 1.28 38.92 16.20
N ILE A 97 2.23 38.05 15.87
CA ILE A 97 3.52 38.41 15.28
C ILE A 97 3.41 38.09 13.78
N PHE A 98 3.61 39.11 12.95
CA PHE A 98 3.48 38.99 11.49
C PHE A 98 4.76 38.50 10.84
N GLN A 99 4.63 37.88 9.66
CA GLN A 99 5.72 37.35 8.84
C GLN A 99 6.73 38.43 8.43
N ASP A 100 6.24 39.59 7.98
CA ASP A 100 7.07 40.76 7.69
C ASP A 100 6.91 41.78 8.81
N ALA A 101 7.89 41.80 9.73
CA ALA A 101 7.92 42.76 10.81
C ALA A 101 7.86 44.20 10.31
N PHE A 102 8.62 44.56 9.27
CA PHE A 102 8.68 45.94 8.79
C PHE A 102 7.32 46.43 8.27
N SER A 103 6.64 45.62 7.45
CA SER A 103 5.29 45.96 6.95
C SER A 103 4.27 46.16 8.07
N SER A 104 4.47 45.47 9.21
CA SER A 104 3.59 45.57 10.36
C SER A 104 3.86 46.81 11.22
N LEU A 105 5.04 47.45 11.10
CA LEU A 105 5.44 48.61 11.88
C LEU A 105 5.13 49.89 11.10
N ASN A 106 4.55 50.90 11.74
CA ASN A 106 4.31 52.17 11.07
C ASN A 106 5.63 52.94 10.92
N PRO A 107 6.15 53.16 9.70
CA PRO A 107 7.47 53.77 9.50
C PRO A 107 7.53 55.25 9.91
N ARG A 108 6.36 55.89 10.11
CA ARG A 108 6.25 57.29 10.54
C ARG A 108 6.22 57.45 12.06
N LYS A 109 6.15 56.36 12.83
CA LYS A 109 6.18 56.37 14.29
C LYS A 109 7.55 55.90 14.78
N ASN A 110 8.00 56.46 15.90
CA ASN A 110 9.19 55.96 16.60
C ASN A 110 8.86 54.62 17.30
N ILE A 111 9.90 53.92 17.78
CA ILE A 111 9.72 52.62 18.45
C ILE A 111 8.91 52.77 19.75
N TYR A 112 9.06 53.88 20.47
CA TYR A 112 8.26 54.17 21.65
C TYR A 112 6.76 54.12 21.36
N ASP A 113 6.28 54.89 20.38
CA ASP A 113 4.87 54.99 20.04
C ASP A 113 4.31 53.67 19.48
N ILE A 114 5.14 52.90 18.78
CA ILE A 114 4.76 51.58 18.25
C ILE A 114 4.49 50.58 19.37
N ILE A 115 5.34 50.55 20.41
CA ILE A 115 5.19 49.64 21.55
C ILE A 115 4.11 50.17 22.51
N ALA A 116 3.98 51.50 22.65
CA ALA A 116 2.98 52.14 23.49
C ALA A 116 1.55 51.97 22.95
N GLU A 117 1.35 51.98 21.63
CA GLU A 117 0.02 51.90 20.99
C GLU A 117 -0.88 50.76 21.52
N PRO A 118 -0.44 49.48 21.59
CA PRO A 118 -1.26 48.43 22.18
C PRO A 118 -1.56 48.63 23.67
N ILE A 119 -0.62 49.18 24.45
CA ILE A 119 -0.80 49.48 25.88
C ILE A 119 -1.89 50.55 26.05
N ARG A 120 -1.82 51.62 25.27
CA ARG A 120 -2.81 52.72 25.26
C ARG A 120 -4.20 52.21 24.87
N ASN A 121 -4.28 51.29 23.92
CA ASN A 121 -5.54 50.74 23.43
C ASN A 121 -6.24 49.84 24.46
N PHE A 122 -5.49 49.09 25.29
CA PHE A 122 -6.07 48.04 26.14
C PHE A 122 -5.89 48.23 27.66
N GLU A 123 -4.84 48.91 28.12
CA GLU A 123 -4.47 48.96 29.54
C GLU A 123 -4.66 50.33 30.20
N LYS A 124 -4.78 51.42 29.43
CA LYS A 124 -5.00 52.80 29.93
C LYS A 124 -4.09 53.17 31.13
N LEU A 125 -2.80 52.86 31.02
CA LEU A 125 -1.80 53.17 32.05
C LEU A 125 -1.51 54.69 32.10
N ASP A 126 -1.05 55.16 33.26
CA ASP A 126 -0.49 56.52 33.37
C ASP A 126 0.88 56.62 32.65
N PRO A 127 1.35 57.83 32.30
CA PRO A 127 2.57 58.01 31.52
C PRO A 127 3.85 57.44 32.17
N ASN A 128 3.93 57.39 33.51
CA ASN A 128 5.10 56.84 34.19
C ASN A 128 5.08 55.31 34.16
N SER A 129 3.91 54.71 34.40
CA SER A 129 3.71 53.27 34.30
C SER A 129 3.87 52.76 32.87
N GLU A 130 3.39 53.51 31.87
CA GLU A 130 3.61 53.23 30.45
C GLU A 130 5.10 53.17 30.12
N ASN A 131 5.85 54.22 30.48
CA ASN A 131 7.30 54.29 30.27
C ASN A 131 8.03 53.12 30.93
N LYS A 132 7.70 52.81 32.19
CA LYS A 132 8.29 51.67 32.91
C LYS A 132 8.04 50.36 32.18
N ARG A 133 6.79 50.13 31.75
CA ARG A 133 6.40 48.91 31.03
C ARG A 133 7.13 48.78 29.69
N ILE A 134 7.29 49.88 28.95
CA ILE A 134 8.02 49.88 27.67
C ILE A 134 9.49 49.54 27.88
N LEU A 135 10.12 50.08 28.93
CA LEU A 135 11.49 49.76 29.28
C LEU A 135 11.66 48.27 29.66
N GLU A 136 10.73 47.73 30.44
CA GLU A 136 10.70 46.28 30.74
C GLU A 136 10.58 45.44 29.46
N LEU A 137 9.73 45.85 28.50
CA LEU A 137 9.57 45.14 27.23
C LEU A 137 10.85 45.18 26.38
N LEU A 138 11.58 46.31 26.38
CA LEU A 138 12.88 46.41 25.71
C LEU A 138 13.94 45.51 26.36
N ASP A 139 13.98 45.48 27.69
CA ASP A 139 14.89 44.61 28.43
C ASP A 139 14.58 43.14 28.14
N ILE A 140 13.29 42.77 28.08
CA ILE A 140 12.84 41.43 27.67
C ILE A 140 13.38 41.11 26.28
N VAL A 141 13.15 41.96 25.26
CA VAL A 141 13.62 41.70 23.87
C VAL A 141 15.13 41.93 23.66
N GLY A 142 15.86 42.34 24.69
CA GLY A 142 17.30 42.58 24.65
C GLY A 142 17.69 43.73 23.72
N LEU A 143 16.91 44.81 23.71
CA LEU A 143 17.20 46.03 22.95
C LEU A 143 17.58 47.18 23.90
N PRO A 144 18.57 48.01 23.54
CA PRO A 144 19.02 49.11 24.40
C PRO A 144 17.98 50.23 24.47
N LYS A 145 17.94 50.96 25.58
CA LYS A 145 16.93 52.03 25.81
C LYS A 145 16.95 53.13 24.75
N GLN A 146 18.11 53.39 24.15
CA GLN A 146 18.28 54.38 23.08
C GLN A 146 17.46 54.05 21.83
N THR A 147 17.00 52.81 21.66
CA THR A 147 16.15 52.36 20.55
C THR A 147 14.80 53.07 20.51
N LEU A 148 14.28 53.57 21.63
CA LEU A 148 12.94 54.17 21.71
C LEU A 148 12.73 55.40 20.83
N SER A 149 13.76 56.23 20.65
CA SER A 149 13.69 57.45 19.85
C SER A 149 13.93 57.22 18.35
N GLN A 150 14.32 56.00 17.97
CA GLN A 150 14.63 55.64 16.59
C GLN A 150 13.36 55.19 15.84
N TYR A 151 13.46 55.08 14.52
CA TYR A 151 12.40 54.64 13.62
C TYR A 151 12.65 53.23 13.08
N PRO A 152 11.61 52.47 12.67
CA PRO A 152 11.74 51.08 12.21
C PRO A 152 12.79 50.85 11.12
N PHE A 153 12.94 51.78 10.17
CA PHE A 153 13.89 51.65 9.05
C PHE A 153 15.37 51.76 9.46
N GLN A 154 15.66 52.14 10.71
CA GLN A 154 17.02 52.24 11.24
C GLN A 154 17.55 50.93 11.83
N PHE A 155 16.74 49.87 11.82
CA PHE A 155 17.03 48.59 12.46
C PHE A 155 17.25 47.47 11.45
N SER A 156 18.06 46.47 11.81
CA SER A 156 18.17 45.22 11.05
C SER A 156 16.87 44.41 11.14
N GLY A 157 16.65 43.49 10.19
CA GLY A 157 15.45 42.64 10.20
C GLY A 157 15.24 41.89 11.54
N GLY A 158 16.32 41.41 12.16
CA GLY A 158 16.24 40.75 13.46
C GLY A 158 15.84 41.68 14.61
N GLN A 159 16.32 42.93 14.57
CA GLN A 159 15.91 43.95 15.53
C GLN A 159 14.45 44.40 15.31
N GLN A 160 14.03 44.55 14.05
CA GLN A 160 12.63 44.82 13.69
C GLN A 160 11.71 43.70 14.18
N GLN A 161 12.13 42.44 14.05
CA GLN A 161 11.38 41.30 14.57
C GLN A 161 11.25 41.35 16.10
N ARG A 162 12.35 41.64 16.81
CA ARG A 162 12.33 41.82 18.28
C ARG A 162 11.37 42.93 18.70
N ILE A 163 11.34 44.06 17.98
CA ILE A 163 10.39 45.15 18.21
C ILE A 163 8.94 44.66 17.97
N GLY A 164 8.70 43.90 16.90
CA GLY A 164 7.41 43.29 16.61
C GLY A 164 6.94 42.34 17.71
N ILE A 165 7.85 41.54 18.27
CA ILE A 165 7.58 40.67 19.43
C ILE A 165 7.27 41.51 20.68
N ALA A 166 8.07 42.55 20.97
CA ALA A 166 7.82 43.46 22.09
C ALA A 166 6.40 44.03 22.03
N ARG A 167 6.00 44.51 20.85
CA ARG A 167 4.65 45.04 20.61
C ARG A 167 3.56 44.00 20.85
N ALA A 168 3.76 42.76 20.39
CA ALA A 168 2.78 41.70 20.59
C ALA A 168 2.66 41.31 22.08
N VAL A 169 3.77 41.31 22.82
CA VAL A 169 3.82 40.96 24.26
C VAL A 169 3.34 42.11 25.15
N ALA A 170 3.29 43.35 24.63
CA ALA A 170 2.99 44.55 25.39
C ALA A 170 1.66 44.51 26.16
N THR A 171 0.67 43.77 25.66
CA THR A 171 -0.68 43.61 26.24
C THR A 171 -0.79 42.53 27.32
N ASN A 172 0.32 41.87 27.67
CA ASN A 172 0.37 40.66 28.50
C ASN A 172 -0.60 39.56 28.00
N PRO A 173 -0.45 39.13 26.73
CA PRO A 173 -1.40 38.23 26.09
C PRO A 173 -1.37 36.83 26.71
N LYS A 174 -2.44 36.07 26.48
CA LYS A 174 -2.52 34.65 26.86
C LYS A 174 -2.19 33.73 25.69
N LEU A 175 -2.40 34.19 24.46
CA LEU A 175 -2.07 33.47 23.23
C LEU A 175 -1.41 34.43 22.23
N ILE A 176 -0.31 33.99 21.60
CA ILE A 176 0.30 34.69 20.47
C ILE A 176 0.27 33.78 19.25
N VAL A 177 -0.27 34.28 18.15
CA VAL A 177 -0.14 33.68 16.82
C VAL A 177 1.15 34.21 16.20
N ALA A 178 2.15 33.34 16.05
CA ALA A 178 3.42 33.71 15.44
C ALA A 178 3.47 33.18 14.00
N ASP A 179 3.23 34.06 13.03
CA ASP A 179 3.21 33.71 11.61
C ASP A 179 4.57 33.91 10.96
N GLU A 180 5.29 32.81 10.72
CA GLU A 180 6.65 32.80 10.19
C GLU A 180 7.60 33.83 10.84
N PRO A 181 7.72 33.85 12.18
CA PRO A 181 8.36 34.94 12.91
C PRO A 181 9.87 35.06 12.69
N VAL A 182 10.48 34.18 11.89
CA VAL A 182 11.92 34.14 11.66
C VAL A 182 12.31 33.90 10.20
N SER A 183 11.35 33.82 9.26
CA SER A 183 11.63 33.37 7.88
C SER A 183 12.51 34.32 7.08
N ALA A 184 12.48 35.63 7.38
CA ALA A 184 13.29 36.65 6.73
C ALA A 184 14.68 36.89 7.37
N LEU A 185 15.08 36.06 8.35
CA LEU A 185 16.30 36.28 9.15
C LEU A 185 17.39 35.25 8.85
N ASP A 186 18.65 35.65 9.00
CA ASP A 186 19.81 34.75 8.95
C ASP A 186 19.76 33.69 10.05
N LEU A 187 20.27 32.47 9.78
CA LEU A 187 20.18 31.31 10.69
C LEU A 187 20.64 31.59 12.14
N SER A 188 21.72 32.36 12.32
CA SER A 188 22.23 32.72 13.64
C SER A 188 21.26 33.64 14.39
N VAL A 189 20.61 34.57 13.69
CA VAL A 189 19.61 35.50 14.24
C VAL A 189 18.30 34.76 14.52
N GLN A 190 17.89 33.82 13.65
CA GLN A 190 16.72 32.97 13.89
C GLN A 190 16.84 32.24 15.24
N ALA A 191 17.98 31.57 15.49
CA ALA A 191 18.21 30.84 16.74
C ALA A 191 18.09 31.76 17.98
N GLN A 192 18.62 32.98 17.91
CA GLN A 192 18.51 33.96 18.98
C GLN A 192 17.05 34.36 19.24
N VAL A 193 16.29 34.68 18.18
CA VAL A 193 14.87 35.07 18.30
C VAL A 193 14.02 33.93 18.86
N LEU A 194 14.26 32.68 18.44
CA LEU A 194 13.53 31.51 18.94
C LEU A 194 13.82 31.24 20.43
N ASN A 195 15.09 31.31 20.83
CA ASN A 195 15.46 31.16 22.24
C ASN A 195 14.81 32.25 23.10
N PHE A 196 14.79 33.47 22.57
CA PHE A 196 14.12 34.59 23.22
C PHE A 196 12.60 34.36 23.37
N MET A 197 11.92 33.93 22.31
CA MET A 197 10.48 33.62 22.38
C MET A 197 10.17 32.52 23.40
N LYS A 198 11.03 31.50 23.54
CA LYS A 198 10.89 30.47 24.60
C LYS A 198 11.03 31.04 26.01
N LEU A 199 11.95 31.98 26.21
CA LEU A 199 12.10 32.65 27.51
C LEU A 199 10.83 33.43 27.85
N ILE A 200 10.30 34.22 26.91
CA ILE A 200 9.02 34.93 27.10
C ILE A 200 7.89 33.95 27.43
N GLN A 201 7.80 32.84 26.68
CA GLN A 201 6.78 31.81 26.90
C GLN A 201 6.81 31.34 28.36
N LYS A 202 8.00 31.02 28.85
CA LYS A 202 8.22 30.49 30.21
C LYS A 202 7.91 31.55 31.28
N ASP A 203 8.38 32.77 31.08
CA ASP A 203 8.30 33.83 32.09
C ASP A 203 6.88 34.41 32.21
N LEU A 204 6.14 34.46 31.10
CA LEU A 204 4.79 35.05 31.04
C LEU A 204 3.66 34.01 30.95
N GLY A 205 3.98 32.72 30.80
CA GLY A 205 2.99 31.64 30.68
C GLY A 205 2.13 31.74 29.42
N ILE A 206 2.70 32.24 28.32
CA ILE A 206 1.98 32.50 27.06
C ILE A 206 1.86 31.21 26.26
N ALA A 207 0.69 30.96 25.66
CA ALA A 207 0.54 29.92 24.64
C ALA A 207 0.94 30.46 23.24
N PHE A 208 1.51 29.61 22.39
CA PHE A 208 1.83 29.98 21.01
C PHE A 208 1.13 29.07 20.00
N LEU A 209 0.54 29.69 18.98
CA LEU A 209 0.35 29.04 17.68
C LEU A 209 1.53 29.43 16.79
N PHE A 210 2.47 28.51 16.60
CA PHE A 210 3.70 28.77 15.87
C PHE A 210 3.57 28.26 14.43
N ILE A 211 3.42 29.18 13.47
CA ILE A 211 3.25 28.86 12.06
C ILE A 211 4.61 28.97 11.36
N SER A 212 5.00 27.92 10.62
CA SER A 212 6.24 27.91 9.86
C SER A 212 6.18 26.91 8.70
N HIS A 213 6.93 27.16 7.64
CA HIS A 213 7.24 26.15 6.63
C HIS A 213 8.54 25.38 6.95
N ASP A 214 9.37 25.87 7.88
CA ASP A 214 10.60 25.22 8.33
C ASP A 214 10.32 24.30 9.54
N LEU A 215 10.37 23.00 9.29
CA LEU A 215 10.23 21.96 10.30
C LEU A 215 11.38 21.93 11.33
N GLY A 216 12.58 22.37 10.97
CA GLY A 216 13.71 22.46 11.90
C GLY A 216 13.45 23.48 13.01
N VAL A 217 12.90 24.64 12.64
CA VAL A 217 12.48 25.69 13.59
C VAL A 217 11.33 25.20 14.48
N VAL A 218 10.34 24.54 13.87
CA VAL A 218 9.17 23.99 14.60
C VAL A 218 9.62 22.93 15.60
N ARG A 219 10.52 22.03 15.21
CA ARG A 219 11.10 21.01 16.09
C ARG A 219 11.71 21.62 17.34
N HIS A 220 12.30 22.80 17.23
CA HIS A 220 12.87 23.51 18.37
C HIS A 220 11.78 24.13 19.24
N MET A 221 10.73 24.73 18.68
CA MET A 221 9.77 25.54 19.43
C MET A 221 8.58 24.77 20.03
N THR A 222 8.16 23.66 19.44
CA THR A 222 6.84 23.08 19.70
C THR A 222 6.91 21.65 20.21
N ASP A 223 5.99 21.27 21.10
CA ASP A 223 5.81 19.88 21.55
C ASP A 223 4.72 19.14 20.78
N ASN A 224 3.70 19.85 20.30
CA ASN A 224 2.63 19.32 19.46
C ASN A 224 2.62 20.01 18.11
N ILE A 225 2.37 19.26 17.05
CA ILE A 225 2.50 19.70 15.66
C ILE A 225 1.27 19.25 14.87
N ALA A 226 0.70 20.16 14.09
CA ALA A 226 -0.31 19.90 13.09
C ALA A 226 0.26 20.23 11.70
N VAL A 227 0.24 19.24 10.81
CA VAL A 227 0.68 19.33 9.42
C VAL A 227 -0.53 19.60 8.54
N MET A 228 -0.46 20.65 7.73
CA MET A 228 -1.54 21.17 6.90
C MET A 228 -1.17 21.13 5.42
N HIS A 229 -2.08 20.62 4.59
CA HIS A 229 -1.95 20.60 3.14
C HIS A 229 -3.32 20.82 2.49
N ASN A 230 -3.38 21.64 1.43
CA ASN A 230 -4.60 21.97 0.70
C ASN A 230 -5.79 22.34 1.60
N GLY A 231 -5.58 23.23 2.58
CA GLY A 231 -6.67 23.72 3.44
C GLY A 231 -7.07 22.80 4.59
N ARG A 232 -6.48 21.60 4.74
CA ARG A 232 -6.83 20.62 5.78
C ARG A 232 -5.62 20.17 6.60
N ILE A 233 -5.87 19.78 7.86
CA ILE A 233 -4.87 19.06 8.66
C ILE A 233 -4.79 17.62 8.13
N VAL A 234 -3.62 17.21 7.67
CA VAL A 234 -3.36 15.86 7.16
C VAL A 234 -2.78 14.93 8.21
N GLU A 235 -2.10 15.49 9.21
CA GLU A 235 -1.52 14.74 10.32
C GLU A 235 -1.33 15.67 11.51
N LYS A 236 -1.60 15.19 12.72
CA LYS A 236 -1.33 15.94 13.96
C LYS A 236 -0.89 15.00 15.08
N GLY A 237 0.05 15.46 15.90
CA GLY A 237 0.43 14.75 17.12
C GLY A 237 1.63 15.34 17.82
N THR A 238 2.26 14.58 18.70
CA THR A 238 3.47 15.06 19.39
C THR A 238 4.64 15.20 18.43
N ARG A 239 5.66 15.94 18.84
CA ARG A 239 6.93 16.04 18.13
C ARG A 239 7.53 14.66 17.83
N LYS A 240 7.39 13.67 18.72
CA LYS A 240 7.88 12.31 18.45
C LYS A 240 7.04 11.62 17.38
N ASP A 241 5.72 11.70 17.51
CA ASP A 241 4.79 11.11 16.53
C ASP A 241 5.08 11.61 15.12
N ILE A 242 5.22 12.92 14.95
CA ILE A 242 5.47 13.52 13.63
C ILE A 242 6.90 13.24 13.14
N PHE A 243 7.96 13.48 13.93
CA PHE A 243 9.33 13.37 13.41
C PHE A 243 9.86 11.94 13.31
N GLU A 244 9.38 11.02 14.14
CA GLU A 244 9.90 9.65 14.23
C GLU A 244 8.92 8.64 13.61
N GLN A 245 7.61 8.92 13.65
CA GLN A 245 6.55 7.99 13.25
C GLN A 245 5.53 8.61 12.28
N ALA A 246 5.96 9.54 11.40
CA ALA A 246 5.07 10.11 10.39
C ALA A 246 4.38 9.02 9.57
N GLU A 247 3.06 9.12 9.42
CA GLU A 247 2.26 8.16 8.68
C GLU A 247 1.76 8.71 7.34
N HIS A 248 1.34 9.98 7.30
CA HIS A 248 0.81 10.59 6.08
C HIS A 248 1.92 10.81 5.05
N ILE A 249 1.64 10.49 3.77
CA ILE A 249 2.64 10.59 2.68
C ILE A 249 3.19 12.02 2.51
N TYR A 250 2.35 13.03 2.72
CA TYR A 250 2.78 14.44 2.67
C TYR A 250 3.72 14.80 3.82
N THR A 251 3.44 14.33 5.03
CA THR A 251 4.32 14.56 6.19
C THR A 251 5.68 13.91 5.97
N LYS A 252 5.71 12.67 5.44
CA LYS A 252 6.94 11.98 5.04
C LYS A 252 7.73 12.79 4.02
N ARG A 253 7.05 13.34 3.01
CA ARG A 253 7.64 14.23 1.99
C ARG A 253 8.28 15.46 2.62
N LEU A 254 7.55 16.19 3.46
CA LEU A 254 8.06 17.37 4.15
C LEU A 254 9.28 17.06 5.03
N LEU A 255 9.23 15.99 5.82
CA LEU A 255 10.34 15.57 6.68
C LEU A 255 11.58 15.20 5.87
N SER A 256 11.40 14.56 4.71
CA SER A 256 12.52 14.20 3.84
C SER A 256 13.28 15.42 3.33
N ALA A 257 12.59 16.57 3.17
CA ALA A 257 13.18 17.82 2.70
C ALA A 257 14.09 18.50 3.73
N ILE A 258 14.00 18.12 5.01
CA ILE A 258 14.82 18.72 6.08
C ILE A 258 16.32 18.44 5.83
N PRO A 259 17.19 19.46 5.82
CA PRO A 259 18.63 19.29 5.67
C PRO A 259 19.23 18.44 6.80
N SER A 260 20.11 17.50 6.45
CA SER A 260 20.92 16.76 7.43
C SER A 260 22.22 17.51 7.71
N ILE A 261 22.60 17.57 9.00
CA ILE A 261 23.87 18.15 9.45
C ILE A 261 25.06 17.27 9.00
N ASP A 262 24.86 15.94 8.93
CA ASP A 262 25.89 15.02 8.44
C ASP A 262 26.08 15.16 6.92
N VAL A 263 27.17 15.84 6.56
CA VAL A 263 27.60 16.09 5.18
C VAL A 263 27.97 14.80 4.45
N SER A 264 28.48 13.81 5.17
CA SER A 264 28.94 12.54 4.61
C SER A 264 27.80 11.74 3.99
N ARG A 265 26.57 11.92 4.51
CA ARG A 265 25.35 11.24 4.05
C ARG A 265 24.54 12.02 3.02
N ARG A 266 25.06 13.11 2.46
CA ARG A 266 24.33 13.94 1.46
C ARG A 266 23.76 13.14 0.30
N ARG A 267 24.51 12.15 -0.22
CA ARG A 267 24.07 11.31 -1.35
C ARG A 267 22.89 10.41 -0.97
N GLU A 268 22.96 9.79 0.21
CA GLU A 268 21.90 8.92 0.76
C GLU A 268 20.63 9.72 1.09
N ASN A 269 20.79 10.89 1.70
CA ASN A 269 19.65 11.79 1.98
C ASN A 269 18.98 12.25 0.69
N ARG A 270 19.75 12.51 -0.38
CA ARG A 270 19.20 12.87 -1.70
C ARG A 270 18.46 11.69 -2.35
N SER A 271 18.96 10.45 -2.28
CA SER A 271 18.21 9.29 -2.80
C SER A 271 16.93 9.07 -2.02
N LYS A 272 16.96 9.16 -0.68
CA LYS A 272 15.77 9.02 0.16
C LYS A 272 14.70 10.07 -0.17
N ARG A 273 15.11 11.33 -0.41
CA ARG A 273 14.21 12.39 -0.88
C ARG A 273 13.53 12.04 -2.21
N LEU A 274 14.29 11.54 -3.17
CA LEU A 274 13.74 11.14 -4.48
C LEU A 274 12.78 9.96 -4.37
N GLU A 275 13.09 8.98 -3.52
CA GLU A 275 12.20 7.83 -3.24
C GLU A 275 10.89 8.28 -2.61
N VAL A 276 10.95 9.17 -1.61
CA VAL A 276 9.77 9.72 -0.94
C VAL A 276 8.95 10.59 -1.91
N GLU A 277 9.61 11.36 -2.78
CA GLU A 277 8.93 12.17 -3.80
C GLU A 277 8.19 11.27 -4.81
N GLN A 278 8.84 10.21 -5.30
CA GLN A 278 8.20 9.23 -6.18
C GLN A 278 7.04 8.52 -5.48
N GLU A 279 7.19 8.17 -4.20
CA GLU A 279 6.12 7.58 -3.41
C GLU A 279 4.94 8.54 -3.28
N PHE A 280 5.20 9.83 -3.01
CA PHE A 280 4.18 10.85 -2.93
C PHE A 280 3.43 10.96 -4.26
N GLU A 281 4.11 11.17 -5.38
CA GLU A 281 3.47 11.30 -6.70
C GLU A 281 2.65 10.06 -7.09
N THR A 282 3.18 8.86 -6.80
CA THR A 282 2.50 7.61 -7.17
C THR A 282 1.27 7.32 -6.29
N LYS A 283 1.32 7.66 -4.99
CA LYS A 283 0.28 7.30 -4.02
C LYS A 283 -0.64 8.45 -3.65
N LYS A 284 -0.37 9.68 -4.11
CA LYS A 284 -1.16 10.88 -3.77
C LYS A 284 -2.66 10.63 -3.94
N SER A 285 -3.09 10.12 -5.09
CA SER A 285 -4.52 9.88 -5.38
C SER A 285 -5.27 8.99 -4.39
N ILE A 286 -4.57 8.21 -3.55
CA ILE A 286 -5.17 7.32 -2.55
C ILE A 286 -5.40 8.06 -1.21
N PHE A 287 -4.63 9.10 -0.91
CA PHE A 287 -4.70 9.87 0.34
C PHE A 287 -5.60 11.12 0.25
N TYR A 288 -6.06 11.45 -0.96
CA TYR A 288 -6.96 12.56 -1.23
C TYR A 288 -8.23 12.07 -1.92
N ASP A 289 -9.35 12.78 -1.73
CA ASP A 289 -10.59 12.53 -2.44
C ASP A 289 -10.53 13.03 -3.90
N LYS A 290 -11.63 12.85 -4.65
CA LYS A 290 -11.72 13.24 -6.06
C LYS A 290 -11.57 14.75 -6.28
N GLU A 291 -11.89 15.55 -5.25
CA GLU A 291 -11.76 17.00 -5.26
C GLU A 291 -10.39 17.47 -4.74
N GLY A 292 -9.46 16.54 -4.46
CA GLY A 292 -8.10 16.84 -4.00
C GLY A 292 -8.01 17.21 -2.51
N ARG A 293 -9.06 16.93 -1.74
CA ARG A 293 -9.11 17.19 -0.29
C ARG A 293 -8.56 15.99 0.47
N ALA A 294 -7.80 16.25 1.52
CA ALA A 294 -7.28 15.17 2.35
C ALA A 294 -8.43 14.35 2.97
N LEU A 295 -8.23 13.03 3.04
CA LEU A 295 -9.17 12.12 3.71
C LEU A 295 -9.40 12.54 5.19
N PRO A 296 -10.50 12.12 5.82
CA PRO A 296 -10.75 12.40 7.23
C PRO A 296 -9.62 11.87 8.13
N LEU A 297 -9.26 12.65 9.15
CA LEU A 297 -8.29 12.23 10.17
C LEU A 297 -8.81 10.99 10.92
N GLN A 298 -7.92 10.01 11.09
CA GLN A 298 -8.15 8.81 11.90
C GLN A 298 -7.22 8.83 13.10
N GLU A 299 -7.72 8.41 14.26
CA GLU A 299 -6.92 8.26 15.47
C GLU A 299 -6.03 7.02 15.34
N LEU A 300 -4.71 7.22 15.41
CA LEU A 300 -3.70 6.16 15.42
C LEU A 300 -3.30 5.81 16.85
N SER A 301 -3.18 6.84 17.70
CA SER A 301 -2.91 6.74 19.12
C SER A 301 -3.60 7.91 19.85
N LYS A 302 -3.57 7.90 21.18
CA LYS A 302 -4.13 8.99 22.01
C LYS A 302 -3.54 10.37 21.69
N THR A 303 -2.38 10.42 21.05
CA THR A 303 -1.69 11.67 20.71
C THR A 303 -1.44 11.83 19.21
N HIS A 304 -1.84 10.88 18.36
CA HIS A 304 -1.46 10.88 16.95
C HIS A 304 -2.66 10.59 16.05
N TRP A 305 -2.90 11.48 15.09
CA TRP A 305 -3.95 11.38 14.10
C TRP A 305 -3.39 11.60 12.70
N ALA A 306 -3.85 10.83 11.72
CA ALA A 306 -3.42 10.97 10.32
C ALA A 306 -4.57 10.69 9.34
N ALA A 307 -4.55 11.36 8.19
CA ALA A 307 -5.50 11.15 7.09
C ALA A 307 -5.07 9.96 6.21
N LEU A 308 -5.42 8.74 6.60
CA LEU A 308 -4.96 7.52 5.90
C LEU A 308 -6.03 6.89 5.01
N PRO A 309 -5.66 6.26 3.90
CA PRO A 309 -6.58 5.42 3.15
C PRO A 309 -7.03 4.24 4.00
N LYS A 310 -8.31 3.85 3.88
CA LYS A 310 -8.81 2.64 4.55
C LYS A 310 -7.97 1.44 4.09
N ARG A 311 -7.27 0.78 5.03
CA ARG A 311 -6.59 -0.49 4.73
C ARG A 311 -7.65 -1.48 4.24
N GLY A 312 -7.54 -1.88 2.98
CA GLY A 312 -8.36 -2.97 2.46
C GLY A 312 -8.10 -4.25 3.24
N GLU A 313 -9.15 -4.82 3.82
CA GLU A 313 -9.04 -6.02 4.61
C GLU A 313 -8.89 -7.24 3.69
N MET A 314 -7.82 -8.02 3.88
CA MET A 314 -7.46 -9.16 3.04
C MET A 314 -8.62 -10.17 2.87
N TRP A 315 -9.49 -10.30 3.88
CA TRP A 315 -10.67 -11.17 3.81
C TRP A 315 -11.69 -10.71 2.76
N LYS A 316 -11.84 -9.40 2.50
CA LYS A 316 -12.79 -8.88 1.51
C LYS A 316 -12.38 -9.25 0.09
N VAL A 317 -11.07 -9.23 -0.20
CA VAL A 317 -10.51 -9.66 -1.49
C VAL A 317 -10.79 -11.15 -1.70
N ILE A 318 -10.52 -11.97 -0.69
CA ILE A 318 -10.75 -13.43 -0.74
C ILE A 318 -12.24 -13.70 -0.98
N ILE A 319 -13.14 -13.08 -0.22
CA ILE A 319 -14.59 -13.29 -0.38
C ILE A 319 -15.06 -12.86 -1.77
N ARG A 320 -14.63 -11.70 -2.28
CA ARG A 320 -14.99 -11.25 -3.63
C ARG A 320 -14.55 -12.26 -4.69
N ARG A 321 -13.34 -12.80 -4.58
CA ARG A 321 -12.82 -13.81 -5.53
C ARG A 321 -13.57 -15.13 -5.43
N VAL A 322 -13.86 -15.61 -4.22
CA VAL A 322 -14.69 -16.81 -4.00
C VAL A 322 -16.10 -16.64 -4.60
N LEU A 323 -16.72 -15.47 -4.41
CA LEU A 323 -18.03 -15.17 -5.00
C LEU A 323 -18.00 -15.18 -6.55
N LEU A 324 -16.90 -14.73 -7.16
CA LEU A 324 -16.70 -14.80 -8.61
C LEU A 324 -16.45 -16.22 -9.13
N MET A 325 -15.93 -17.12 -8.30
CA MET A 325 -15.76 -18.55 -8.66
C MET A 325 -17.09 -19.28 -8.79
N ILE A 326 -18.12 -18.90 -8.02
CA ILE A 326 -19.43 -19.58 -8.04
C ILE A 326 -20.05 -19.62 -9.45
N PRO A 327 -20.25 -18.48 -10.16
CA PRO A 327 -20.80 -18.50 -11.52
C PRO A 327 -19.88 -19.23 -12.51
N GLN A 328 -18.55 -19.15 -12.34
CA GLN A 328 -17.59 -19.86 -13.20
C GLN A 328 -17.72 -21.38 -13.05
N LEU A 329 -17.82 -21.88 -11.82
CA LEU A 329 -18.05 -23.30 -11.53
C LEU A 329 -19.40 -23.78 -12.07
N PHE A 330 -20.43 -22.94 -11.97
CA PHE A 330 -21.73 -23.26 -12.54
C PHE A 330 -21.65 -23.39 -14.07
N ILE A 331 -21.07 -22.41 -14.77
CA ILE A 331 -20.88 -22.46 -16.23
C ILE A 331 -20.03 -23.67 -16.63
N LEU A 332 -18.91 -23.91 -15.94
CA LEU A 332 -18.05 -25.06 -16.16
C LEU A 332 -18.83 -26.37 -15.99
N SER A 333 -19.62 -26.50 -14.93
CA SER A 333 -20.39 -27.71 -14.66
C SER A 333 -21.43 -28.00 -15.75
N ILE A 334 -22.09 -26.97 -16.29
CA ILE A 334 -23.01 -27.10 -17.43
C ILE A 334 -22.25 -27.57 -18.67
N LEU A 335 -21.12 -26.92 -18.98
CA LEU A 335 -20.31 -27.27 -20.15
C LEU A 335 -19.84 -28.73 -20.06
N VAL A 336 -19.27 -29.13 -18.93
CA VAL A 336 -18.77 -30.49 -18.71
C VAL A 336 -19.89 -31.52 -18.82
N PHE A 337 -21.05 -31.25 -18.21
CA PHE A 337 -22.21 -32.14 -18.29
C PHE A 337 -22.76 -32.24 -19.72
N PHE A 338 -22.85 -31.12 -20.43
CA PHE A 338 -23.31 -31.08 -21.82
C PHE A 338 -22.35 -31.81 -22.76
N PHE A 339 -21.04 -31.60 -22.61
CA PHE A 339 -20.05 -32.33 -23.39
C PHE A 339 -20.12 -33.82 -23.13
N ALA A 340 -20.28 -34.26 -21.88
CA ALA A 340 -20.44 -35.67 -21.54
C ALA A 340 -21.62 -36.33 -22.28
N LYS A 341 -22.69 -35.57 -22.57
CA LYS A 341 -23.85 -36.03 -23.35
C LYS A 341 -23.62 -36.12 -24.85
N LEU A 342 -22.68 -35.34 -25.39
CA LEU A 342 -22.35 -35.35 -26.81
C LEU A 342 -21.40 -36.50 -27.19
N ILE A 343 -20.71 -37.10 -26.22
CA ILE A 343 -19.83 -38.23 -26.49
C ILE A 343 -20.71 -39.45 -26.86
N PRO A 344 -20.48 -40.11 -28.02
CA PRO A 344 -21.29 -41.22 -28.47
C PRO A 344 -21.20 -42.41 -27.49
N GLY A 345 -22.36 -42.90 -27.05
CA GLY A 345 -22.52 -43.95 -26.03
C GLY A 345 -23.20 -43.44 -24.76
N ASP A 346 -23.35 -44.32 -23.78
CA ASP A 346 -23.90 -44.04 -22.45
C ASP A 346 -23.07 -44.77 -21.37
N PRO A 347 -23.23 -44.43 -20.07
CA PRO A 347 -22.49 -45.06 -18.96
C PRO A 347 -22.54 -46.59 -18.89
N PHE A 348 -23.49 -47.23 -19.57
CA PHE A 348 -23.68 -48.68 -19.61
C PHE A 348 -23.15 -49.31 -20.89
N SER A 349 -22.70 -48.50 -21.86
CA SER A 349 -22.23 -48.98 -23.17
C SER A 349 -20.93 -49.79 -23.06
N GLY A 350 -20.14 -49.59 -22.00
CA GLY A 350 -18.97 -50.41 -21.68
C GLY A 350 -19.32 -51.82 -21.15
N LEU A 351 -20.57 -52.05 -20.74
CA LEU A 351 -21.04 -53.35 -20.25
C LEU A 351 -21.56 -54.27 -21.39
N ILE A 352 -21.59 -53.78 -22.64
CA ILE A 352 -22.06 -54.53 -23.80
C ILE A 352 -20.99 -55.56 -24.20
N GLY A 353 -21.23 -56.84 -23.88
CA GLY A 353 -20.42 -57.98 -24.29
C GLY A 353 -21.28 -59.09 -24.91
N PRO A 354 -20.65 -60.16 -25.45
CA PRO A 354 -21.37 -61.27 -26.10
C PRO A 354 -22.35 -62.04 -25.18
N HIS A 355 -22.27 -61.82 -23.87
CA HIS A 355 -23.07 -62.52 -22.85
C HIS A 355 -23.97 -61.57 -22.03
N THR A 356 -24.05 -60.28 -22.37
CA THR A 356 -24.85 -59.32 -21.61
C THR A 356 -26.28 -59.27 -22.15
N ASP A 357 -27.29 -59.45 -21.29
CA ASP A 357 -28.69 -59.34 -21.69
C ASP A 357 -29.03 -57.88 -22.06
N PRO A 358 -29.48 -57.60 -23.31
CA PRO A 358 -29.90 -56.27 -23.72
C PRO A 358 -31.00 -55.66 -22.84
N HIS A 359 -31.88 -56.48 -22.26
CA HIS A 359 -32.98 -56.00 -21.41
C HIS A 359 -32.49 -55.50 -20.04
N GLU A 360 -31.45 -56.11 -19.46
CA GLU A 360 -30.83 -55.62 -18.22
C GLU A 360 -30.18 -54.24 -18.41
N ILE A 361 -29.51 -54.03 -19.55
CA ILE A 361 -28.90 -52.74 -19.89
C ILE A 361 -29.97 -51.67 -20.07
N GLU A 362 -31.08 -52.00 -20.72
CA GLU A 362 -32.18 -51.05 -20.92
C GLU A 362 -32.89 -50.70 -19.60
N ALA A 363 -33.04 -51.66 -18.69
CA ALA A 363 -33.53 -51.43 -17.34
C ALA A 363 -32.62 -50.49 -16.54
N LEU A 364 -31.29 -50.69 -16.62
CA LEU A 364 -30.30 -49.79 -16.02
C LEU A 364 -30.36 -48.38 -16.63
N ARG A 365 -30.59 -48.26 -17.94
CA ARG A 365 -30.76 -46.96 -18.60
C ARG A 365 -31.96 -46.17 -18.07
N ARG A 366 -33.09 -46.85 -17.88
CA ARG A 366 -34.31 -46.25 -17.30
C ARG A 366 -34.11 -45.90 -15.83
N ALA A 367 -33.51 -46.79 -15.04
CA ALA A 367 -33.22 -46.55 -13.63
C ALA A 367 -32.26 -45.36 -13.40
N ALA A 368 -31.31 -45.16 -14.33
CA ALA A 368 -30.40 -44.01 -14.31
C ALA A 368 -31.03 -42.70 -14.82
N GLY A 369 -32.28 -42.72 -15.28
CA GLY A 369 -32.98 -41.53 -15.78
C GLY A 369 -32.39 -40.97 -17.08
N LEU A 370 -31.75 -41.81 -17.91
CA LEU A 370 -31.08 -41.36 -19.14
C LEU A 370 -32.05 -40.77 -20.19
N TYR A 371 -33.33 -41.15 -20.13
CA TYR A 371 -34.40 -40.67 -21.01
C TYR A 371 -35.08 -39.39 -20.51
N ASP A 372 -34.79 -38.95 -19.29
CA ASP A 372 -35.36 -37.73 -18.73
C ASP A 372 -34.81 -36.49 -19.47
N PRO A 373 -35.49 -35.34 -19.42
CA PRO A 373 -34.94 -34.11 -19.99
C PRO A 373 -33.55 -33.80 -19.44
N TRP A 374 -32.63 -33.34 -20.31
CA TRP A 374 -31.21 -33.16 -19.94
C TRP A 374 -31.01 -32.23 -18.73
N TRP A 375 -31.90 -31.26 -18.54
CA TRP A 375 -31.85 -30.33 -17.42
C TRP A 375 -32.24 -31.00 -16.09
N GLU A 376 -33.16 -31.96 -16.07
CA GLU A 376 -33.48 -32.76 -14.87
C GLU A 376 -32.32 -33.67 -14.49
N GLN A 377 -31.65 -34.24 -15.50
CA GLN A 377 -30.46 -35.06 -15.29
C GLN A 377 -29.30 -34.21 -14.74
N TYR A 378 -29.12 -32.99 -15.27
CA TYR A 378 -28.11 -32.05 -14.78
C TYR A 378 -28.40 -31.60 -13.34
N LEU A 379 -29.65 -31.25 -13.00
CA LEU A 379 -30.02 -30.83 -11.65
C LEU A 379 -29.81 -31.95 -10.63
N ARG A 380 -30.14 -33.20 -10.97
CA ARG A 380 -29.83 -34.37 -10.13
C ARG A 380 -28.33 -34.57 -9.98
N TRP A 381 -27.57 -34.56 -11.07
CA TRP A 381 -26.12 -34.70 -11.03
C TRP A 381 -25.45 -33.61 -10.20
N LEU A 382 -25.84 -32.35 -10.38
CA LEU A 382 -25.36 -31.21 -9.60
C LEU A 382 -25.73 -31.35 -8.12
N GLY A 383 -26.98 -31.75 -7.84
CA GLY A 383 -27.44 -32.04 -6.48
C GLY A 383 -26.59 -33.10 -5.80
N HIS A 384 -26.30 -34.21 -6.47
CA HIS A 384 -25.40 -35.25 -5.96
C HIS A 384 -23.96 -34.74 -5.78
N ALA A 385 -23.43 -33.98 -6.75
CA ALA A 385 -22.07 -33.45 -6.71
C ALA A 385 -21.85 -32.50 -5.52
N ILE A 386 -22.83 -31.63 -5.21
CA ILE A 386 -22.79 -30.72 -4.05
C ILE A 386 -22.71 -31.50 -2.73
N HIS A 387 -23.32 -32.69 -2.66
CA HIS A 387 -23.27 -33.58 -1.49
C HIS A 387 -22.04 -34.51 -1.49
N GLY A 388 -21.09 -34.32 -2.41
CA GLY A 388 -19.87 -35.14 -2.50
C GLY A 388 -20.10 -36.51 -3.15
N ASN A 389 -21.18 -36.69 -3.91
CA ASN A 389 -21.42 -37.89 -4.71
C ASN A 389 -21.26 -37.58 -6.20
N LEU A 390 -20.18 -38.08 -6.81
CA LEU A 390 -19.89 -37.91 -8.24
C LEU A 390 -20.39 -39.08 -9.11
N GLY A 391 -21.16 -40.00 -8.52
CA GLY A 391 -21.67 -41.20 -9.18
C GLY A 391 -20.78 -42.42 -8.99
N MET A 392 -21.13 -43.49 -9.71
CA MET A 392 -20.44 -44.78 -9.71
C MET A 392 -19.65 -44.97 -11.00
N SER A 393 -18.45 -45.51 -10.89
CA SER A 393 -17.73 -46.08 -12.03
C SER A 393 -18.31 -47.46 -12.29
N TYR A 394 -18.97 -47.64 -13.44
CA TYR A 394 -19.54 -48.94 -13.82
C TYR A 394 -18.46 -49.94 -14.26
N ASN A 395 -17.31 -49.43 -14.73
CA ASN A 395 -16.17 -50.26 -15.10
C ASN A 395 -15.41 -50.78 -13.87
N LEU A 396 -15.14 -49.91 -12.89
CA LEU A 396 -14.40 -50.26 -11.68
C LEU A 396 -15.32 -50.80 -10.57
N LYS A 397 -16.64 -50.66 -10.70
CA LYS A 397 -17.66 -51.02 -9.71
C LYS A 397 -17.46 -50.34 -8.35
N GLU A 398 -16.87 -49.14 -8.36
CA GLU A 398 -16.58 -48.34 -7.18
C GLU A 398 -17.13 -46.91 -7.30
N PRO A 399 -17.42 -46.22 -6.18
CA PRO A 399 -17.76 -44.81 -6.20
C PRO A 399 -16.63 -43.96 -6.79
N VAL A 400 -16.98 -43.06 -7.71
CA VAL A 400 -16.02 -42.19 -8.40
C VAL A 400 -15.18 -41.38 -7.42
N THR A 401 -15.80 -40.90 -6.33
CA THR A 401 -15.10 -40.13 -5.29
C THR A 401 -14.02 -40.93 -4.57
N THR A 402 -14.26 -42.22 -4.30
CA THR A 402 -13.28 -43.10 -3.67
C THR A 402 -12.07 -43.33 -4.57
N VAL A 403 -12.32 -43.64 -5.85
CA VAL A 403 -11.25 -43.87 -6.85
C VAL A 403 -10.41 -42.61 -7.05
N ILE A 404 -11.07 -41.44 -7.21
CA ILE A 404 -10.37 -40.15 -7.34
C ILE A 404 -9.55 -39.88 -6.07
N GLY A 405 -10.10 -40.08 -4.88
CA GLY A 405 -9.39 -39.83 -3.62
C GLY A 405 -8.10 -40.66 -3.48
N GLN A 406 -8.14 -41.92 -3.88
CA GLN A 406 -6.96 -42.81 -3.86
C GLN A 406 -5.86 -42.36 -4.84
N ARG A 407 -6.25 -41.85 -6.01
CA ARG A 407 -5.32 -41.44 -7.09
C ARG A 407 -4.83 -39.99 -6.97
N ALA A 408 -5.66 -39.11 -6.42
CA ALA A 408 -5.38 -37.67 -6.28
C ALA A 408 -4.11 -37.39 -5.47
N VAL A 409 -3.86 -38.18 -4.43
CA VAL A 409 -2.67 -38.03 -3.58
C VAL A 409 -1.39 -38.21 -4.40
N ASN A 410 -1.35 -39.16 -5.32
CA ASN A 410 -0.17 -39.43 -6.14
C ASN A 410 0.11 -38.27 -7.09
N THR A 411 -0.89 -37.82 -7.85
CA THR A 411 -0.79 -36.65 -8.73
C THR A 411 -0.37 -35.40 -7.95
N PHE A 412 -0.97 -35.16 -6.78
CA PHE A 412 -0.64 -34.02 -5.94
C PHE A 412 0.84 -33.98 -5.53
N TRP A 413 1.37 -35.09 -4.97
CA TRP A 413 2.78 -35.12 -4.54
C TRP A 413 3.74 -34.98 -5.71
N MET A 414 3.42 -35.62 -6.85
CA MET A 414 4.25 -35.54 -8.05
C MET A 414 4.27 -34.12 -8.62
N SER A 415 3.11 -33.49 -8.76
CA SER A 415 3.02 -32.10 -9.19
C SER A 415 3.68 -31.14 -8.21
N LEU A 416 3.56 -31.37 -6.89
CA LEU A 416 4.24 -30.56 -5.88
C LEU A 416 5.77 -30.65 -6.02
N LEU A 417 6.32 -31.86 -6.15
CA LEU A 417 7.75 -32.04 -6.37
C LEU A 417 8.18 -31.40 -7.70
N SER A 418 7.38 -31.54 -8.75
CA SER A 418 7.64 -30.89 -10.04
C SER A 418 7.68 -29.38 -9.92
N VAL A 419 6.74 -28.74 -9.20
CA VAL A 419 6.73 -27.29 -8.97
C VAL A 419 8.00 -26.86 -8.25
N ILE A 420 8.39 -27.59 -7.19
CA ILE A 420 9.60 -27.29 -6.41
C ILE A 420 10.84 -27.35 -7.31
N LEU A 421 10.99 -28.42 -8.09
CA LEU A 421 12.11 -28.59 -9.03
C LEU A 421 12.08 -27.52 -10.12
N THR A 422 10.92 -27.19 -10.68
CA THR A 422 10.77 -26.13 -11.68
C THR A 422 11.33 -24.82 -11.17
N TYR A 423 10.92 -24.37 -9.97
CA TYR A 423 11.43 -23.12 -9.41
C TYR A 423 12.90 -23.22 -8.97
N LEU A 424 13.31 -24.36 -8.43
CA LEU A 424 14.69 -24.62 -8.00
C LEU A 424 15.68 -24.47 -9.16
N PHE A 425 15.30 -24.87 -10.37
CA PHE A 425 16.14 -24.72 -11.56
C PHE A 425 15.88 -23.39 -12.30
N ALA A 426 14.62 -23.04 -12.55
CA ALA A 426 14.29 -21.89 -13.40
C ALA A 426 14.81 -20.56 -12.82
N VAL A 427 14.66 -20.35 -11.50
CA VAL A 427 15.07 -19.10 -10.85
C VAL A 427 16.59 -18.86 -10.99
N PRO A 428 17.48 -19.80 -10.60
CA PRO A 428 18.91 -19.64 -10.85
C PRO A 428 19.27 -19.49 -12.33
N MET A 429 18.65 -20.28 -13.23
CA MET A 429 18.92 -20.20 -14.67
C MET A 429 18.61 -18.79 -15.22
N SER A 430 17.45 -18.23 -14.90
CA SER A 430 17.07 -16.87 -15.30
C SER A 430 18.03 -15.81 -14.76
N ILE A 431 18.42 -15.92 -13.50
CA ILE A 431 19.33 -14.96 -12.87
C ILE A 431 20.70 -15.00 -13.54
N VAL A 432 21.24 -16.19 -13.80
CA VAL A 432 22.53 -16.36 -14.46
C VAL A 432 22.49 -15.83 -15.89
N ALA A 433 21.43 -16.16 -16.63
CA ALA A 433 21.23 -15.70 -18.00
C ALA A 433 21.09 -14.17 -18.08
N ALA A 434 20.22 -13.57 -17.27
CA ALA A 434 20.01 -12.12 -17.26
C ALA A 434 21.27 -11.34 -16.85
N ARG A 435 22.02 -11.81 -15.85
CA ARG A 435 23.29 -11.16 -15.44
C ARG A 435 24.39 -11.17 -16.50
N HIS A 436 24.31 -12.11 -17.44
CA HIS A 436 25.31 -12.32 -18.48
C HIS A 436 24.70 -12.11 -19.85
N GLU A 437 23.78 -11.15 -19.99
CA GLU A 437 23.09 -10.83 -21.23
C GLU A 437 24.08 -10.75 -22.41
N GLY A 438 23.77 -11.48 -23.49
CA GLY A 438 24.57 -11.52 -24.72
C GLY A 438 25.84 -12.38 -24.65
N LYS A 439 26.24 -12.87 -23.47
CA LYS A 439 27.39 -13.78 -23.28
C LYS A 439 27.00 -15.24 -23.47
N TRP A 440 27.99 -16.15 -23.40
CA TRP A 440 27.76 -17.57 -23.64
C TRP A 440 26.80 -18.21 -22.62
N GLN A 441 26.80 -17.75 -21.35
CA GLN A 441 25.88 -18.28 -20.32
C GLN A 441 24.42 -17.98 -20.66
N ASP A 442 24.15 -16.78 -21.17
CA ASP A 442 22.82 -16.38 -21.62
C ASP A 442 22.40 -17.19 -22.85
N ARG A 443 23.28 -17.29 -23.85
CA ARG A 443 23.04 -18.12 -25.05
C ARG A 443 22.82 -19.60 -24.72
N LEU A 444 23.55 -20.15 -23.76
CA LEU A 444 23.36 -21.54 -23.30
C LEU A 444 21.95 -21.75 -22.78
N TRP A 445 21.48 -20.91 -21.86
CA TRP A 445 20.14 -21.08 -21.28
C TRP A 445 19.02 -20.74 -22.25
N LEU A 446 19.21 -19.77 -23.16
CA LEU A 446 18.30 -19.51 -24.27
C LEU A 446 18.20 -20.69 -25.24
N THR A 447 19.31 -21.37 -25.49
CA THR A 447 19.37 -22.57 -26.35
C THR A 447 18.66 -23.73 -25.65
N TYR A 448 18.94 -23.97 -24.37
CA TYR A 448 18.19 -24.93 -23.55
C TYR A 448 16.69 -24.67 -23.59
N ASN A 449 16.27 -23.41 -23.38
CA ASN A 449 14.87 -23.01 -23.38
C ASN A 449 14.20 -23.28 -24.75
N SER A 450 14.86 -22.88 -25.84
CA SER A 450 14.37 -23.08 -27.20
C SER A 450 14.27 -24.56 -27.58
N ILE A 451 15.30 -25.36 -27.24
CA ILE A 451 15.30 -26.81 -27.48
C ILE A 451 14.18 -27.48 -26.68
N THR A 452 14.07 -27.17 -25.40
CA THR A 452 13.06 -27.76 -24.52
C THR A 452 11.64 -27.42 -25.00
N PHE A 453 11.41 -26.19 -25.45
CA PHE A 453 10.11 -25.80 -26.03
C PHE A 453 9.79 -26.52 -27.35
N GLY A 454 10.81 -26.85 -28.15
CA GLY A 454 10.63 -27.53 -29.44
C GLY A 454 10.44 -29.05 -29.35
N ILE A 455 10.78 -29.68 -28.23
CA ILE A 455 10.67 -31.14 -28.05
C ILE A 455 9.25 -31.51 -27.60
N PRO A 456 8.53 -32.41 -28.31
CA PRO A 456 7.26 -32.92 -27.82
C PRO A 456 7.42 -33.66 -26.48
N HIS A 457 6.58 -33.32 -25.49
CA HIS A 457 6.68 -33.85 -24.12
C HIS A 457 6.80 -35.37 -24.03
N TYR A 458 5.97 -36.09 -24.79
CA TYR A 458 5.94 -37.55 -24.78
C TYR A 458 7.24 -38.18 -25.29
N VAL A 459 7.90 -37.57 -26.30
CA VAL A 459 9.20 -38.05 -26.81
C VAL A 459 10.25 -37.91 -25.73
N PHE A 460 10.29 -36.75 -25.06
CA PHE A 460 11.22 -36.51 -23.96
C PHE A 460 11.02 -37.52 -22.82
N TYR A 461 9.77 -37.79 -22.42
CA TYR A 461 9.48 -38.75 -21.35
C TYR A 461 9.95 -40.17 -21.71
N LEU A 462 9.73 -40.62 -22.95
CA LEU A 462 10.23 -41.92 -23.41
C LEU A 462 11.77 -41.99 -23.38
N VAL A 463 12.46 -40.93 -23.79
CA VAL A 463 13.93 -40.86 -23.73
C VAL A 463 14.41 -40.89 -22.28
N MET A 464 13.76 -40.15 -21.38
CA MET A 464 14.12 -40.13 -19.94
C MET A 464 13.93 -41.51 -19.30
N ILE A 465 12.84 -42.22 -19.62
CA ILE A 465 12.62 -43.61 -19.20
C ILE A 465 13.69 -44.53 -19.76
N PHE A 466 13.99 -44.44 -21.05
CA PHE A 466 14.99 -45.29 -21.68
C PHE A 466 16.38 -45.12 -21.06
N ILE A 467 16.82 -43.88 -20.86
CA ILE A 467 18.14 -43.58 -20.31
C ILE A 467 18.20 -43.91 -18.82
N PHE A 468 17.31 -43.33 -18.01
CA PHE A 468 17.45 -43.40 -16.55
C PHE A 468 16.75 -44.60 -15.92
N GLY A 469 15.72 -45.11 -16.58
CA GLY A 469 14.99 -46.29 -16.15
C GLY A 469 15.62 -47.60 -16.62
N TYR A 470 15.83 -47.75 -17.94
CA TYR A 470 16.30 -49.01 -18.52
C TYR A 470 17.82 -49.13 -18.66
N SER A 471 18.48 -48.11 -19.22
CA SER A 471 19.91 -48.17 -19.51
C SER A 471 20.77 -48.04 -18.26
N LEU A 472 20.50 -47.02 -17.44
CA LEU A 472 21.25 -46.74 -16.21
C LEU A 472 20.68 -47.46 -14.97
N GLY A 473 19.39 -47.82 -14.98
CA GLY A 473 18.73 -48.45 -13.83
C GLY A 473 18.68 -47.57 -12.58
N TRP A 474 18.72 -46.24 -12.74
CA TRP A 474 18.80 -45.30 -11.62
C TRP A 474 17.46 -45.03 -10.95
N PHE A 475 16.35 -45.17 -11.68
CA PHE A 475 15.00 -44.90 -11.18
C PHE A 475 14.03 -45.97 -11.70
N PRO A 476 12.94 -46.25 -10.96
CA PRO A 476 11.91 -47.18 -11.41
C PRO A 476 11.13 -46.60 -12.60
N THR A 477 10.63 -47.49 -13.45
CA THR A 477 9.89 -47.13 -14.67
C THR A 477 8.37 -47.18 -14.51
N ASP A 478 7.87 -47.72 -13.39
CA ASP A 478 6.44 -47.85 -13.08
C ASP A 478 6.23 -47.93 -11.56
N GLY A 479 4.99 -47.69 -11.12
CA GLY A 479 4.52 -47.85 -9.75
C GLY A 479 4.77 -46.64 -8.84
N THR A 480 4.27 -46.74 -7.60
CA THR A 480 4.43 -45.69 -6.57
C THR A 480 5.29 -46.09 -5.39
N VAL A 481 5.46 -47.38 -5.15
CA VAL A 481 6.17 -47.93 -3.98
C VAL A 481 6.73 -49.29 -4.38
N SER A 482 7.95 -49.60 -3.98
CA SER A 482 8.57 -50.90 -4.21
C SER A 482 7.81 -52.00 -3.44
N PRO A 483 7.62 -53.20 -4.02
CA PRO A 483 6.95 -54.32 -3.34
C PRO A 483 7.58 -54.73 -2.00
N ASN A 484 8.88 -54.47 -1.82
CA ASN A 484 9.64 -54.85 -0.63
C ASN A 484 9.67 -53.76 0.46
N ALA A 485 9.03 -52.60 0.24
CA ALA A 485 9.03 -51.50 1.20
C ALA A 485 7.98 -51.73 2.29
N VAL A 486 8.43 -52.11 3.49
CA VAL A 486 7.56 -52.37 4.65
C VAL A 486 7.78 -51.32 5.73
N GLY A 487 6.70 -50.77 6.27
CA GLY A 487 6.73 -49.74 7.31
C GLY A 487 6.74 -48.30 6.78
N PHE A 488 6.32 -47.35 7.63
CA PHE A 488 6.07 -45.96 7.22
C PHE A 488 7.26 -45.28 6.54
N VAL A 489 8.46 -45.38 7.14
CA VAL A 489 9.67 -44.70 6.64
C VAL A 489 10.11 -45.27 5.29
N ALA A 490 10.13 -46.60 5.15
CA ALA A 490 10.52 -47.26 3.90
C ALA A 490 9.54 -46.94 2.77
N VAL A 491 8.23 -46.97 3.04
CA VAL A 491 7.18 -46.59 2.08
C VAL A 491 7.30 -45.13 1.67
N PHE A 492 7.60 -44.23 2.62
CA PHE A 492 7.77 -42.81 2.35
C PHE A 492 8.94 -42.53 1.40
N PHE A 493 10.13 -43.04 1.69
CA PHE A 493 11.29 -42.86 0.82
C PHE A 493 11.15 -43.57 -0.52
N SER A 494 10.55 -44.77 -0.52
CA SER A 494 10.24 -45.48 -1.77
C SER A 494 9.30 -44.65 -2.64
N ARG A 495 8.28 -44.01 -2.06
CA ARG A 495 7.36 -43.13 -2.79
C ARG A 495 8.05 -41.91 -3.41
N ILE A 496 8.95 -41.26 -2.67
CA ILE A 496 9.77 -40.17 -3.21
C ILE A 496 10.59 -40.70 -4.40
N TYR A 497 11.26 -41.83 -4.24
CA TYR A 497 12.12 -42.41 -5.25
C TYR A 497 11.40 -42.71 -6.58
N HIS A 498 10.16 -43.24 -6.53
CA HIS A 498 9.34 -43.47 -7.73
C HIS A 498 8.87 -42.18 -8.41
N MET A 499 8.83 -41.09 -7.66
CA MET A 499 8.33 -39.81 -8.14
C MET A 499 9.40 -38.94 -8.78
N ILE A 500 10.69 -39.19 -8.50
CA ILE A 500 11.80 -38.34 -8.96
C ILE A 500 11.83 -38.22 -10.49
N LEU A 501 11.85 -39.34 -11.21
CA LEU A 501 12.02 -39.32 -12.67
C LEU A 501 10.81 -38.69 -13.41
N PRO A 502 9.55 -39.03 -13.08
CA PRO A 502 8.38 -38.36 -13.64
C PRO A 502 8.34 -36.87 -13.28
N ALA A 503 8.55 -36.52 -12.01
CA ALA A 503 8.47 -35.13 -11.55
C ALA A 503 9.59 -34.26 -12.13
N PHE A 504 10.81 -34.78 -12.25
CA PHE A 504 11.91 -34.07 -12.89
C PHE A 504 11.64 -33.84 -14.37
N SER A 505 11.11 -34.85 -15.07
CA SER A 505 10.79 -34.75 -16.48
C SER A 505 9.70 -33.71 -16.74
N LEU A 506 8.67 -33.66 -15.88
CA LEU A 506 7.64 -32.63 -15.90
C LEU A 506 8.22 -31.24 -15.55
N ALA A 507 9.12 -31.18 -14.56
CA ALA A 507 9.72 -29.94 -14.11
C ALA A 507 10.55 -29.24 -15.18
N VAL A 508 11.28 -30.00 -16.01
CA VAL A 508 12.07 -29.50 -17.15
C VAL A 508 11.21 -28.61 -18.06
N PHE A 509 10.00 -29.05 -18.42
CA PHE A 509 9.10 -28.25 -19.23
C PHE A 509 8.50 -27.07 -18.46
N GLY A 510 8.20 -27.25 -17.17
CA GLY A 510 7.79 -26.15 -16.30
C GLY A 510 8.82 -25.01 -16.24
N THR A 511 10.11 -25.31 -16.41
CA THR A 511 11.15 -24.27 -16.39
C THR A 511 11.04 -23.29 -17.56
N VAL A 512 10.46 -23.69 -18.70
CA VAL A 512 10.49 -22.88 -19.93
C VAL A 512 9.76 -21.54 -19.75
N ALA A 513 8.53 -21.61 -19.22
CA ALA A 513 7.71 -20.42 -18.99
C ALA A 513 8.35 -19.52 -17.91
N ILE A 514 8.75 -20.10 -16.77
CA ILE A 514 9.34 -19.36 -15.66
C ILE A 514 10.67 -18.73 -16.06
N PHE A 515 11.49 -19.45 -16.82
CA PHE A 515 12.75 -18.94 -17.33
C PHE A 515 12.52 -17.68 -18.17
N THR A 516 11.58 -17.77 -19.11
CA THR A 516 11.25 -16.72 -20.07
C THR A 516 10.73 -15.48 -19.35
N TYR A 517 9.69 -15.62 -18.51
CA TYR A 517 9.09 -14.48 -17.80
C TYR A 517 10.06 -13.84 -16.82
N PHE A 518 10.80 -14.63 -16.04
CA PHE A 518 11.67 -14.08 -15.02
C PHE A 518 12.92 -13.43 -15.62
N ARG A 519 13.52 -14.04 -16.66
CA ARG A 519 14.65 -13.42 -17.37
C ARG A 519 14.22 -12.09 -17.99
N SER A 520 13.07 -12.06 -18.69
CA SER A 520 12.55 -10.81 -19.26
C SER A 520 12.32 -9.75 -18.18
N GLY A 521 11.66 -10.11 -17.08
CA GLY A 521 11.40 -9.18 -15.98
C GLY A 521 12.68 -8.62 -15.34
N ILE A 522 13.75 -9.42 -15.23
CA ILE A 522 15.05 -8.94 -14.74
C ILE A 522 15.66 -7.92 -15.71
N LEU A 523 15.63 -8.21 -17.01
CA LEU A 523 16.19 -7.31 -18.04
C LEU A 523 15.39 -6.00 -18.15
N ASP A 524 14.06 -6.08 -18.11
CA ASP A 524 13.20 -4.89 -18.13
C ASP A 524 13.50 -3.98 -16.94
N GLU A 525 13.61 -4.57 -15.74
CA GLU A 525 13.97 -3.82 -14.52
C GLU A 525 15.39 -3.24 -14.58
N GLU A 526 16.33 -3.91 -15.23
CA GLU A 526 17.69 -3.40 -15.41
C GLU A 526 17.73 -2.11 -16.26
N THR A 527 16.78 -1.94 -17.19
CA THR A 527 16.70 -0.74 -18.02
C THR A 527 16.06 0.47 -17.34
N GLN A 528 15.42 0.29 -16.19
CA GLN A 528 14.68 1.34 -15.49
C GLN A 528 15.58 2.46 -14.97
N ASP A 529 15.05 3.68 -14.95
CA ASP A 529 15.79 4.90 -14.59
C ASP A 529 16.37 4.86 -13.16
N TYR A 530 15.69 4.17 -12.24
CA TYR A 530 16.17 4.02 -10.87
C TYR A 530 17.43 3.14 -10.79
N VAL A 531 17.58 2.12 -11.65
CA VAL A 531 18.77 1.27 -11.74
C VAL A 531 19.94 2.05 -12.33
N ARG A 532 19.70 2.77 -13.43
CA ARG A 532 20.70 3.65 -14.06
C ARG A 532 21.22 4.69 -13.05
N THR A 533 20.31 5.27 -12.28
CA THR A 533 20.64 6.23 -11.22
C THR A 533 21.44 5.59 -10.07
N ALA A 534 21.11 4.36 -9.64
CA ALA A 534 21.84 3.65 -8.60
C ALA A 534 23.28 3.29 -9.03
N ARG A 535 23.46 2.87 -10.29
CA ARG A 535 24.78 2.62 -10.91
C ARG A 535 25.61 3.91 -10.99
N ALA A 536 25.02 5.01 -11.46
CA ALA A 536 25.69 6.31 -11.53
C ALA A 536 26.12 6.85 -10.14
N LYS A 537 25.44 6.43 -9.07
CA LYS A 537 25.78 6.78 -7.68
C LYS A 537 26.82 5.85 -7.03
N GLY A 538 27.32 4.85 -7.75
CA GLY A 538 28.34 3.91 -7.27
C GLY A 538 27.82 2.88 -6.27
N VAL A 539 26.51 2.62 -6.23
CA VAL A 539 25.95 1.54 -5.41
C VAL A 539 26.49 0.20 -5.93
N LYS A 540 26.93 -0.69 -5.03
CA LYS A 540 27.47 -2.00 -5.41
C LYS A 540 26.45 -2.78 -6.24
N GLU A 541 26.87 -3.30 -7.39
CA GLU A 541 25.99 -4.03 -8.34
C GLU A 541 25.20 -5.16 -7.67
N ARG A 542 25.83 -5.88 -6.73
CA ARG A 542 25.15 -6.94 -5.95
C ARG A 542 23.93 -6.42 -5.18
N VAL A 543 23.99 -5.20 -4.64
CA VAL A 543 22.91 -4.58 -3.86
C VAL A 543 21.80 -4.08 -4.78
N ILE A 544 22.14 -3.43 -5.89
CA ILE A 544 21.18 -3.01 -6.92
C ILE A 544 20.37 -4.22 -7.39
N PHE A 545 21.09 -5.29 -7.74
CA PHE A 545 20.50 -6.51 -8.26
C PHE A 545 19.60 -7.21 -7.24
N THR A 546 20.07 -7.44 -5.99
CA THR A 546 19.27 -8.22 -5.02
C THR A 546 18.14 -7.44 -4.37
N ARG A 547 18.32 -6.15 -4.09
CA ARG A 547 17.32 -5.36 -3.35
C ARG A 547 16.30 -4.65 -4.24
N HIS A 548 16.67 -4.34 -5.49
CA HIS A 548 15.82 -3.57 -6.38
C HIS A 548 15.34 -4.43 -7.55
N ILE A 549 16.25 -4.91 -8.39
CA ILE A 549 15.91 -5.63 -9.63
C ILE A 549 15.15 -6.94 -9.33
N LEU A 550 15.74 -7.85 -8.54
CA LEU A 550 15.11 -9.16 -8.27
C LEU A 550 13.77 -9.05 -7.54
N ARG A 551 13.64 -8.07 -6.64
CA ARG A 551 12.40 -7.86 -5.90
C ARG A 551 11.25 -7.53 -6.84
N ASN A 552 11.45 -6.60 -7.77
CA ASN A 552 10.41 -6.16 -8.71
C ASN A 552 10.20 -7.20 -9.82
N ALA A 553 11.26 -7.81 -10.32
CA ALA A 553 11.18 -8.88 -11.32
C ALA A 553 10.46 -10.15 -10.82
N SER A 554 10.34 -10.33 -9.50
CA SER A 554 9.61 -11.47 -8.91
C SER A 554 8.08 -11.32 -8.92
N LEU A 555 7.55 -10.11 -9.11
CA LEU A 555 6.11 -9.84 -9.07
C LEU A 555 5.32 -10.67 -10.11
N PRO A 556 5.73 -10.74 -11.39
CA PRO A 556 5.04 -11.55 -12.39
C PRO A 556 5.13 -13.05 -12.09
N ILE A 557 6.20 -13.53 -11.45
CA ILE A 557 6.31 -14.93 -11.03
C ILE A 557 5.29 -15.23 -9.95
N ALA A 558 5.20 -14.38 -8.94
CA ALA A 558 4.26 -14.51 -7.85
C ALA A 558 2.81 -14.52 -8.37
N ALA A 559 2.51 -13.68 -9.36
CA ALA A 559 1.21 -13.63 -10.03
C ALA A 559 0.90 -14.88 -10.89
N ASN A 560 1.91 -15.65 -11.31
CA ASN A 560 1.71 -16.86 -12.11
C ASN A 560 1.83 -18.16 -11.32
N PHE A 561 2.21 -18.09 -10.04
CA PHE A 561 2.47 -19.28 -9.22
C PHE A 561 1.28 -20.25 -9.18
N GLY A 562 0.07 -19.73 -9.03
CA GLY A 562 -1.15 -20.53 -9.03
C GLY A 562 -1.41 -21.25 -10.35
N PHE A 563 -1.10 -20.61 -11.48
CA PHE A 563 -1.24 -21.18 -12.83
C PHE A 563 -0.19 -22.25 -13.13
N VAL A 564 1.00 -22.17 -12.53
CA VAL A 564 2.03 -23.20 -12.67
C VAL A 564 1.58 -24.49 -12.01
N ILE A 565 1.00 -24.41 -10.81
CA ILE A 565 0.48 -25.59 -10.10
C ILE A 565 -0.59 -26.28 -10.95
N THR A 566 -1.53 -25.53 -11.51
CA THR A 566 -2.64 -26.09 -12.30
C THR A 566 -2.19 -26.55 -13.68
N GLY A 567 -1.28 -25.83 -14.34
CA GLY A 567 -0.70 -26.24 -15.62
C GLY A 567 0.07 -27.57 -15.52
N LEU A 568 0.83 -27.77 -14.43
CA LEU A 568 1.56 -29.01 -14.19
C LEU A 568 0.62 -30.18 -13.87
N LEU A 569 -0.52 -29.93 -13.22
CA LEU A 569 -1.57 -30.94 -13.04
C LEU A 569 -2.18 -31.38 -14.39
N GLY A 570 -2.33 -30.47 -15.35
CA GLY A 570 -2.75 -30.82 -16.72
C GLY A 570 -1.68 -31.57 -17.52
N GLY A 571 -0.40 -31.17 -17.39
CA GLY A 571 0.74 -31.84 -18.02
C GLY A 571 1.06 -33.22 -17.42
N ALA A 572 0.64 -33.47 -16.19
CA ALA A 572 0.80 -34.75 -15.50
C ALA A 572 0.15 -35.92 -16.26
N ILE A 573 -0.88 -35.69 -17.09
CA ILE A 573 -1.57 -36.76 -17.84
C ILE A 573 -0.59 -37.60 -18.67
N PHE A 574 0.28 -36.95 -19.44
CA PHE A 574 1.24 -37.65 -20.28
C PHE A 574 2.37 -38.28 -19.45
N ALA A 575 2.84 -37.60 -18.41
CA ALA A 575 3.86 -38.14 -17.52
C ALA A 575 3.34 -39.40 -16.81
N GLU A 576 2.18 -39.34 -16.18
CA GLU A 576 1.57 -40.48 -15.49
C GLU A 576 1.31 -41.67 -16.41
N THR A 577 0.84 -41.41 -17.63
CA THR A 577 0.57 -42.47 -18.60
C THR A 577 1.86 -43.14 -19.07
N ILE A 578 2.91 -42.37 -19.38
CA ILE A 578 4.14 -42.89 -19.96
C ILE A 578 5.03 -43.55 -18.91
N PHE A 579 5.09 -43.00 -17.69
CA PHE A 579 5.83 -43.56 -16.56
C PHE A 579 5.01 -44.60 -15.77
N GLY A 580 3.82 -44.99 -16.23
CA GLY A 580 2.93 -45.92 -15.53
C GLY A 580 2.43 -45.43 -14.15
N TYR A 581 2.72 -44.18 -13.78
CA TYR A 581 2.47 -43.65 -12.45
C TYR A 581 0.95 -43.53 -12.17
N PRO A 582 0.41 -44.23 -11.15
CA PRO A 582 -1.02 -44.33 -10.91
C PRO A 582 -1.63 -43.07 -10.27
N GLY A 583 -1.82 -42.02 -11.08
CA GLY A 583 -2.49 -40.78 -10.72
C GLY A 583 -3.82 -40.53 -11.46
N LEU A 584 -4.33 -39.30 -11.34
CA LEU A 584 -5.58 -38.82 -11.93
C LEU A 584 -5.52 -38.73 -13.46
N GLY A 585 -4.37 -38.40 -14.02
CA GLY A 585 -4.16 -38.28 -15.45
C GLY A 585 -4.12 -39.63 -16.15
N GLN A 586 -3.43 -40.62 -15.56
CA GLN A 586 -3.53 -42.00 -16.05
C GLN A 586 -4.98 -42.50 -15.94
N LEU A 587 -5.65 -42.24 -14.81
CA LEU A 587 -7.06 -42.58 -14.60
C LEU A 587 -7.98 -41.93 -15.66
N PHE A 588 -7.69 -40.70 -16.06
CA PHE A 588 -8.44 -40.00 -17.10
C PHE A 588 -8.34 -40.73 -18.46
N ILE A 589 -7.12 -41.09 -18.87
CA ILE A 589 -6.89 -41.82 -20.14
C ILE A 589 -7.54 -43.21 -20.12
N THR A 590 -7.39 -43.96 -19.02
CA THR A 590 -8.02 -45.28 -18.91
C THR A 590 -9.55 -45.19 -18.89
N SER A 591 -10.11 -44.13 -18.30
CA SER A 591 -11.55 -43.87 -18.31
C SER A 591 -12.07 -43.53 -19.71
N ILE A 592 -11.32 -42.78 -20.52
CA ILE A 592 -11.66 -42.51 -21.93
C ILE A 592 -11.69 -43.83 -22.72
N THR A 593 -10.64 -44.63 -22.61
CA THR A 593 -10.55 -45.91 -23.33
C THR A 593 -11.64 -46.89 -22.88
N GLY A 594 -11.93 -46.93 -21.58
CA GLY A 594 -13.00 -47.74 -21.00
C GLY A 594 -14.41 -47.16 -21.18
N ARG A 595 -14.55 -45.96 -21.75
CA ARG A 595 -15.84 -45.24 -21.86
C ARG A 595 -16.56 -45.07 -20.53
N ASP A 596 -15.81 -44.76 -19.47
CA ASP A 596 -16.36 -44.44 -18.15
C ASP A 596 -16.75 -42.96 -18.06
N TYR A 597 -17.94 -42.64 -18.55
CA TYR A 597 -18.42 -41.26 -18.63
C TYR A 597 -18.56 -40.57 -17.27
N SER A 598 -18.95 -41.31 -16.23
CA SER A 598 -19.06 -40.78 -14.87
C SER A 598 -17.70 -40.32 -14.35
N MET A 599 -16.66 -41.13 -14.55
CA MET A 599 -15.29 -40.78 -14.19
C MET A 599 -14.74 -39.61 -15.01
N ILE A 600 -14.94 -39.62 -16.34
CA ILE A 600 -14.49 -38.53 -17.25
C ILE A 600 -15.10 -37.19 -16.83
N THR A 601 -16.41 -37.15 -16.60
CA THR A 601 -17.15 -35.94 -16.20
C THR A 601 -16.60 -35.40 -14.87
N ALA A 602 -16.39 -36.28 -13.89
CA ALA A 602 -15.84 -35.92 -12.60
C ALA A 602 -14.41 -35.37 -12.69
N LEU A 603 -13.53 -36.01 -13.47
CA LEU A 603 -12.14 -35.59 -13.63
C LEU A 603 -12.00 -34.27 -14.40
N ILE A 604 -12.81 -34.02 -15.43
CA ILE A 604 -12.82 -32.73 -16.14
C ILE A 604 -13.29 -31.61 -15.20
N PHE A 605 -14.38 -31.85 -14.45
CA PHE A 605 -14.88 -30.88 -13.47
C PHE A 605 -13.84 -30.60 -12.38
N LEU A 606 -13.19 -31.64 -11.83
CA LEU A 606 -12.13 -31.51 -10.85
C LEU A 606 -10.95 -30.69 -11.38
N ASN A 607 -10.50 -30.96 -12.60
CA ASN A 607 -9.40 -30.21 -13.22
C ASN A 607 -9.74 -28.72 -13.38
N GLY A 608 -10.96 -28.40 -13.83
CA GLY A 608 -11.39 -27.00 -13.94
C GLY A 608 -11.55 -26.33 -12.58
N PHE A 609 -12.06 -27.03 -11.56
CA PHE A 609 -12.11 -26.55 -10.18
C PHE A 609 -10.71 -26.26 -9.62
N LEU A 610 -9.75 -27.17 -9.83
CA LEU A 610 -8.34 -26.96 -9.46
C LEU A 610 -7.76 -25.74 -10.19
N GLY A 611 -8.08 -25.57 -11.48
CA GLY A 611 -7.77 -24.37 -12.28
C GLY A 611 -8.16 -23.07 -11.60
N LEU A 612 -9.42 -22.98 -11.14
CA LEU A 612 -9.95 -21.81 -10.44
C LEU A 612 -9.32 -21.61 -9.06
N LEU A 613 -9.04 -22.69 -8.33
CA LEU A 613 -8.28 -22.62 -7.07
C LEU A 613 -6.86 -22.10 -7.29
N GLY A 614 -6.19 -22.52 -8.37
CA GLY A 614 -4.89 -21.99 -8.76
C GLY A 614 -4.97 -20.48 -9.01
N ALA A 615 -5.94 -20.02 -9.79
CA ALA A 615 -6.15 -18.59 -10.02
C ALA A 615 -6.38 -17.81 -8.72
N LEU A 616 -7.22 -18.33 -7.81
CA LEU A 616 -7.44 -17.74 -6.49
C LEU A 616 -6.15 -17.66 -5.66
N LEU A 617 -5.35 -18.73 -5.63
CA LEU A 617 -4.07 -18.75 -4.94
C LEU A 617 -3.13 -17.67 -5.50
N SER A 618 -3.07 -17.53 -6.83
CA SER A 618 -2.30 -16.49 -7.51
C SER A 618 -2.74 -15.08 -7.09
N ASP A 619 -4.05 -14.82 -7.09
CA ASP A 619 -4.61 -13.52 -6.67
C ASP A 619 -4.27 -13.21 -5.20
N ILE A 620 -4.34 -14.21 -4.31
CA ILE A 620 -3.98 -14.06 -2.89
C ILE A 620 -2.50 -13.74 -2.72
N ILE A 621 -1.62 -14.48 -3.39
CA ILE A 621 -0.18 -14.23 -3.36
C ILE A 621 0.12 -12.83 -3.89
N MET A 622 -0.53 -12.42 -4.98
CA MET A 622 -0.36 -11.09 -5.56
C MET A 622 -0.82 -9.99 -4.59
N ALA A 623 -1.95 -10.17 -3.89
CA ALA A 623 -2.42 -9.24 -2.87
C ALA A 623 -1.52 -9.18 -1.63
N ILE A 624 -0.80 -10.27 -1.31
CA ILE A 624 0.22 -10.28 -0.25
C ILE A 624 1.43 -9.44 -0.67
N VAL A 625 1.89 -9.65 -1.90
CA VAL A 625 3.12 -9.06 -2.44
C VAL A 625 2.93 -7.60 -2.85
N ASP A 626 1.78 -7.23 -3.42
CA ASP A 626 1.41 -5.84 -3.76
C ASP A 626 0.16 -5.38 -2.97
N PRO A 627 0.34 -4.54 -1.92
CA PRO A 627 -0.75 -3.99 -1.13
C PRO A 627 -1.75 -3.12 -1.91
N ARG A 628 -1.41 -2.63 -3.13
CA ARG A 628 -2.32 -1.83 -3.97
C ARG A 628 -3.57 -2.61 -4.37
N ILE A 629 -3.42 -3.91 -4.58
CA ILE A 629 -4.49 -4.82 -5.00
C ILE A 629 -5.54 -4.98 -3.89
N ARG A 630 -5.19 -4.71 -2.63
CA ARG A 630 -6.13 -4.76 -1.51
C ARG A 630 -7.13 -3.60 -1.50
N ILE A 631 -6.83 -2.52 -2.23
CA ILE A 631 -7.58 -1.25 -2.19
C ILE A 631 -8.68 -1.20 -3.27
N GLN A 632 -8.58 -2.04 -4.31
CA GLN A 632 -9.56 -2.19 -5.40
C GLN A 632 -10.64 -3.23 -5.08
#